data_AF-D8M3K2-F1
#
_entry.id   AF-D8M3K2-F1
#
_cell.length_a   1.000
_cell.length_b   1.000
_cell.length_c   1.000
_cell.angle_alpha   90.00
_cell.angle_beta   90.00
_cell.angle_gamma   90.00
#
_symmetry.space_group_name_H-M   'P 1'
#
loop_
_entity.id
_entity.type
_entity.pdbx_description
1 polymer ?
#
loop_
_entity_poly.entity_id
_entity_poly.type
_entity_poly.pdbx_seq_one_letter_code
_entity_poly.pdbx_strand_id
1 'polypeptide(L)'
;MFGLVKSVTSVVPRTAACLRYVYTGKCKWFNNKKGYGFIIPDPGSDLTTDIFVHQSSIKSSGFRFLKEGESVEFDVTDGQKGKVATNVTAPGGLAFNRVLV
;
A
#
# COMPACT_ATOMS: atom_id res chain seq x y z
N MET A 1 16.02 28.54 18.12
CA MET A 1 16.12 27.16 17.59
C MET A 1 14.69 26.75 17.24
N PHE A 2 14.33 26.94 15.97
CA PHE A 2 12.95 26.86 15.46
C PHE A 2 12.52 25.40 15.28
N GLY A 3 11.24 25.13 15.53
CA GLY A 3 10.59 23.97 14.91
C GLY A 3 9.69 23.13 15.81
N LEU A 4 8.76 23.76 16.54
CA LEU A 4 7.54 23.07 16.94
C LEU A 4 6.72 22.81 15.66
N VAL A 5 6.54 21.55 15.25
CA VAL A 5 5.59 21.20 14.20
C VAL A 5 4.69 20.02 14.61
N LYS A 6 3.45 20.38 14.94
CA LYS A 6 2.18 19.65 14.71
C LYS A 6 2.04 18.31 15.47
N SER A 7 1.50 18.26 16.68
CA SER A 7 0.06 18.31 16.98
C SER A 7 -0.87 18.08 15.79
N VAL A 8 -1.29 16.82 15.56
CA VAL A 8 -2.63 16.47 15.07
C VAL A 8 -3.04 15.15 15.70
N THR A 9 -3.94 15.28 16.67
CA THR A 9 -4.95 14.31 17.07
C THR A 9 -5.51 13.49 15.90
N SER A 10 -5.53 12.17 16.03
CA SER A 10 -6.66 11.40 15.52
C SER A 10 -7.14 10.48 16.62
N VAL A 11 -8.26 10.86 17.21
CA VAL A 11 -9.05 10.10 18.17
C VAL A 11 -9.43 8.78 17.51
N VAL A 12 -8.74 7.70 17.86
CA VAL A 12 -9.13 6.34 17.45
C VAL A 12 -10.44 5.98 18.17
N PRO A 13 -11.55 5.74 17.44
CA PRO A 13 -12.82 5.39 18.07
C PRO A 13 -12.69 4.04 18.79
N ARG A 14 -13.05 4.03 20.08
CA ARG A 14 -12.91 2.94 21.06
C ARG A 14 -13.88 1.76 20.84
N THR A 15 -14.29 1.49 19.61
CA THR A 15 -15.24 0.41 19.26
C THR A 15 -14.64 -0.52 18.20
N ALA A 16 -13.95 -1.57 18.68
CA ALA A 16 -13.83 -2.87 18.03
C ALA A 16 -13.23 -3.00 16.60
N ALA A 17 -12.03 -2.47 16.36
CA ALA A 17 -11.15 -2.99 15.30
C ALA A 17 -9.69 -2.89 15.74
N CYS A 18 -8.95 -4.00 15.73
CA CYS A 18 -7.48 -3.98 15.84
C CYS A 18 -6.96 -2.96 14.81
N LEU A 19 -6.25 -1.93 15.26
CA LEU A 19 -5.83 -0.80 14.42
C LEU A 19 -4.96 -1.31 13.27
N ARG A 20 -5.60 -1.53 12.12
CA ARG A 20 -4.94 -1.90 10.89
C ARG A 20 -4.26 -0.63 10.35
N TYR A 21 -2.94 -0.57 10.48
CA TYR A 21 -2.17 0.52 9.89
C TYR A 21 -2.11 0.31 8.38
N VAL A 22 -2.82 1.16 7.64
CA VAL A 22 -2.79 1.20 6.18
C VAL A 22 -1.69 2.17 5.76
N TYR A 23 -0.79 1.70 4.91
CA TYR A 23 0.30 2.48 4.34
C TYR A 23 -0.07 2.94 2.94
N THR A 24 0.39 4.14 2.57
CA THR A 24 0.27 4.66 1.21
C THR A 24 1.63 4.63 0.52
N GLY A 25 1.60 4.51 -0.80
CA GLY A 25 2.81 4.61 -1.60
C GLY A 25 2.54 4.61 -3.07
N LYS A 26 3.62 4.57 -3.84
CA LYS A 26 3.59 4.54 -5.30
C LYS A 26 4.24 3.28 -5.83
N CYS A 27 3.61 2.64 -6.79
CA CYS A 27 4.18 1.47 -7.45
C CYS A 27 5.47 1.87 -8.21
N LYS A 28 6.61 1.29 -7.83
CA LYS A 28 7.91 1.55 -8.47
C LYS A 28 8.00 0.87 -9.82
N TRP A 29 7.61 -0.40 -9.87
CA TRP A 29 7.52 -1.20 -11.08
C TRP A 29 6.71 -2.46 -10.77
N PHE A 30 6.02 -2.96 -11.77
CA PHE A 30 5.25 -4.21 -11.67
C PHE A 30 5.41 -5.01 -12.96
N ASN A 31 5.72 -6.30 -12.81
CA ASN A 31 5.85 -7.20 -13.95
C ASN A 31 4.56 -7.98 -14.15
N ASN A 32 3.76 -7.58 -15.14
CA ASN A 32 2.48 -8.21 -15.47
C ASN A 32 2.61 -9.69 -15.85
N LYS A 33 3.73 -10.07 -16.50
CA LYS A 33 3.96 -11.45 -16.94
C LYS A 33 4.29 -12.38 -15.77
N LYS A 34 5.00 -11.86 -14.77
CA LYS A 34 5.40 -12.64 -13.59
C LYS A 34 4.44 -12.49 -12.40
N GLY A 35 3.67 -11.40 -12.35
CA GLY A 35 2.68 -11.14 -11.30
C GLY A 35 3.27 -10.62 -9.99
N TYR A 36 4.42 -9.95 -10.02
CA TYR A 36 5.02 -9.33 -8.83
C TYR A 36 5.60 -7.96 -9.17
N GLY A 37 5.82 -7.16 -8.13
CA GLY A 37 6.43 -5.85 -8.26
C GLY A 37 6.91 -5.30 -6.93
N PHE A 38 7.29 -4.02 -6.94
CA PHE A 38 7.70 -3.30 -5.75
C PHE A 38 6.99 -1.96 -5.65
N ILE A 39 6.68 -1.56 -4.42
CA ILE A 39 6.04 -0.30 -4.07
C ILE A 39 7.02 0.50 -3.23
N ILE A 40 7.16 1.79 -3.56
CA ILE A 40 7.88 2.76 -2.73
C ILE A 40 6.84 3.40 -1.83
N PRO A 41 6.94 3.24 -0.50
CA PRO A 41 6.06 3.91 0.43
C PRO A 41 6.34 5.43 0.43
N ASP A 42 5.33 6.24 0.76
CA ASP A 42 5.52 7.70 0.80
C ASP A 42 6.52 8.13 1.90
N PRO A 43 7.31 9.19 1.66
CA PRO A 43 8.28 9.70 2.62
C PRO A 43 7.55 10.21 3.87
N GLY A 44 7.85 9.59 5.03
CA GLY A 44 7.17 9.87 6.31
C GLY A 44 6.35 8.70 6.84
N SER A 45 6.23 7.62 6.08
CA SER A 45 5.84 6.32 6.63
C SER A 45 7.00 5.70 7.42
N ASP A 46 6.70 4.86 8.42
CA ASP A 46 7.70 4.13 9.22
C ASP A 46 8.51 3.10 8.40
N LEU A 47 8.30 3.05 7.07
CA LEU A 47 8.97 2.13 6.16
C LEU A 47 9.88 2.88 5.19
N THR A 48 11.18 2.63 5.35
CA THR A 48 12.22 3.15 4.45
C THR A 48 12.61 2.14 3.35
N THR A 49 12.06 0.92 3.39
CA THR A 49 12.43 -0.19 2.48
C THR A 49 11.39 -0.38 1.39
N ASP A 50 11.83 -0.79 0.19
CA ASP A 50 10.93 -1.19 -0.91
C ASP A 50 10.03 -2.35 -0.44
N ILE A 51 8.72 -2.25 -0.72
CA ILE A 51 7.73 -3.24 -0.28
C ILE A 51 7.42 -4.19 -1.43
N PHE A 52 7.56 -5.50 -1.18
CA PHE A 52 7.25 -6.51 -2.18
C PHE A 52 5.75 -6.68 -2.34
N VAL A 53 5.24 -6.63 -3.58
CA VAL A 53 3.83 -6.86 -3.89
C VAL A 53 3.68 -8.07 -4.81
N HIS A 54 2.70 -8.92 -4.48
CA HIS A 54 2.28 -10.04 -5.31
C HIS A 54 0.87 -9.79 -5.87
N GLN A 55 0.60 -10.22 -7.10
CA GLN A 55 -0.70 -10.04 -7.74
C GLN A 55 -1.87 -10.61 -6.92
N SER A 56 -1.65 -11.69 -6.15
CA SER A 56 -2.70 -12.29 -5.31
C SER A 56 -3.15 -11.38 -4.17
N SER A 57 -2.29 -10.46 -3.74
CA SER A 57 -2.59 -9.49 -2.69
C SER A 57 -3.39 -8.29 -3.19
N ILE A 58 -3.49 -8.10 -4.51
CA ILE A 58 -4.17 -6.95 -5.12
C ILE A 58 -5.68 -7.22 -5.17
N LYS A 59 -6.46 -6.31 -4.58
CA LYS A 59 -7.92 -6.32 -4.64
C LYS A 59 -8.37 -5.68 -5.95
N SER A 60 -8.52 -6.51 -6.98
CA SER A 60 -9.07 -6.14 -8.28
C SER A 60 -10.18 -7.12 -8.66
N SER A 61 -11.23 -6.62 -9.28
CA SER A 61 -12.34 -7.43 -9.84
C SER A 61 -11.97 -8.11 -11.17
N GLY A 62 -10.85 -7.71 -11.79
CA GLY A 62 -10.35 -8.26 -13.05
C GLY A 62 -8.84 -8.49 -13.04
N PHE A 63 -8.15 -7.95 -14.04
CA PHE A 63 -6.70 -8.10 -14.14
C PHE A 63 -6.00 -7.38 -12.98
N ARG A 64 -5.09 -8.10 -12.32
CA ARG A 64 -4.35 -7.68 -11.12
C ARG A 64 -2.98 -7.14 -11.50
N PHE A 65 -2.95 -5.94 -12.04
CA PHE A 65 -1.72 -5.22 -12.35
C PHE A 65 -1.75 -3.79 -11.80
N LEU A 66 -0.56 -3.28 -11.51
CA LEU A 66 -0.33 -1.90 -11.10
C LEU A 66 0.44 -1.19 -12.21
N LYS A 67 0.09 0.05 -12.50
CA LYS A 67 0.92 0.89 -13.37
C LYS A 67 2.09 1.46 -12.57
N GLU A 68 3.20 1.68 -13.25
CA GLU A 68 4.32 2.42 -12.68
C GLU A 68 3.88 3.85 -12.29
N GLY A 69 4.29 4.31 -11.11
CA GLY A 69 3.94 5.61 -10.55
C GLY A 69 2.53 5.69 -9.94
N GLU A 70 1.76 4.61 -9.97
CA GLU A 70 0.38 4.60 -9.47
C GLU A 70 0.32 4.63 -7.95
N SER A 71 -0.55 5.48 -7.40
CA SER A 71 -0.78 5.59 -5.96
C SER A 71 -1.65 4.45 -5.47
N VAL A 72 -1.23 3.80 -4.39
CA VAL A 72 -1.87 2.62 -3.82
C VAL A 72 -1.91 2.68 -2.31
N GLU A 73 -2.92 2.06 -1.73
CA GLU A 73 -3.04 1.80 -0.30
C GLU A 73 -2.83 0.32 -0.05
N PHE A 74 -2.00 -0.01 0.92
CA PHE A 74 -1.66 -1.39 1.22
C PHE A 74 -1.33 -1.57 2.68
N ASP A 75 -1.44 -2.81 3.12
CA ASP A 75 -1.03 -3.20 4.45
C ASP A 75 0.31 -3.91 4.37
N VAL A 76 1.14 -3.73 5.39
CA VAL A 76 2.45 -4.35 5.43
C VAL A 76 2.44 -5.51 6.40
N THR A 77 2.98 -6.64 5.96
CA THR A 77 3.21 -7.82 6.79
C THR A 77 4.65 -8.29 6.62
N ASP A 78 5.24 -8.81 7.69
CA ASP A 78 6.56 -9.42 7.66
C ASP A 78 6.53 -10.79 6.96
N GLY A 79 7.28 -10.92 5.87
CA GLY A 79 7.45 -12.16 5.14
C GLY A 79 8.88 -12.68 5.21
N GLN A 80 9.08 -13.90 4.70
CA GLN A 80 10.39 -14.58 4.69
C GLN A 80 11.48 -13.82 3.90
N LYS A 81 11.08 -12.96 2.96
CA LYS A 81 11.98 -12.17 2.09
C LYS A 81 11.95 -10.67 2.41
N GLY A 82 11.44 -10.28 3.57
CA GLY A 82 11.25 -8.89 3.96
C GLY A 82 9.77 -8.49 4.01
N LYS A 83 9.51 -7.18 3.95
CA LYS A 83 8.15 -6.62 4.06
C LYS A 83 7.34 -6.90 2.79
N VAL A 84 6.14 -7.46 2.98
CA VAL A 84 5.22 -7.82 1.90
C VAL A 84 3.94 -7.00 2.02
N ALA A 85 3.48 -6.47 0.90
CA ALA A 85 2.20 -5.80 0.78
C ALA A 85 1.06 -6.83 0.69
N THR A 86 0.08 -6.66 1.57
CA THR A 86 -1.19 -7.38 1.58
C THR A 86 -2.34 -6.40 1.39
N ASN A 87 -3.46 -6.89 0.86
CA ASN A 87 -4.69 -6.11 0.68
C ASN A 87 -4.47 -4.77 -0.08
N VAL A 88 -3.77 -4.85 -1.22
CA VAL A 88 -3.47 -3.66 -2.04
C VAL A 88 -4.73 -3.17 -2.71
N THR A 89 -5.07 -1.90 -2.50
CA THR A 89 -6.28 -1.21 -2.96
C THR A 89 -5.91 0.13 -3.59
N ALA A 90 -6.87 0.71 -4.31
CA ALA A 90 -6.78 2.10 -4.73
C ALA A 90 -6.96 3.03 -3.52
N PRO A 91 -6.41 4.27 -3.57
CA PRO A 91 -6.61 5.25 -2.51
C PRO A 91 -8.09 5.44 -2.19
N GLY A 92 -8.44 5.41 -0.90
CA GLY A 92 -9.81 5.35 -0.41
C GLY A 92 -10.36 3.93 -0.22
N GLY A 93 -9.51 2.91 -0.20
CA GLY A 93 -9.91 1.50 0.03
C GLY A 93 -10.74 0.87 -1.09
N LEU A 94 -10.74 1.47 -2.29
CA LEU A 94 -11.53 0.97 -3.42
C LEU A 94 -10.81 -0.18 -4.12
N ALA A 95 -11.56 -1.19 -4.54
CA ALA A 95 -11.02 -2.24 -5.39
C ALA A 95 -10.72 -1.70 -6.80
N PHE A 96 -9.65 -2.19 -7.42
CA PHE A 96 -9.34 -1.82 -8.80
C PHE A 96 -10.39 -2.42 -9.75
N ASN A 97 -11.15 -1.56 -10.42
CA ASN A 97 -12.05 -1.95 -11.51
C ASN A 97 -11.34 -1.66 -12.83
N ARG A 98 -10.61 -2.66 -13.34
CA ARG A 98 -9.79 -2.50 -14.55
C ARG A 98 -10.16 -3.56 -15.56
N VAL A 99 -10.97 -3.15 -16.52
CA VAL A 99 -11.22 -3.88 -17.76
C VAL A 99 -10.04 -3.57 -18.68
N LEU A 100 -9.35 -4.61 -19.18
CA LEU A 100 -8.43 -4.43 -20.30
C LEU A 100 -9.29 -4.11 -21.52
N VAL A 101 -9.39 -2.83 -21.86
CA VAL A 101 -9.90 -2.36 -23.16
C VAL A 101 -8.74 -2.27 -24.14
#